data_AF-A0A3B9BW60-F1
#
_entry.id   AF-A0A3B9BW60-F1
#
_cell.length_a   1.000
_cell.length_b   1.000
_cell.length_c   1.000
_cell.angle_alpha   90.00
_cell.angle_beta   90.00
_cell.angle_gamma   90.00
#
_symmetry.space_group_name_H-M   'P 1'
#
loop_
_entity.id
_entity.type
_entity.pdbx_description
1 polymer ?
#
loop_
_entity_poly.entity_id
_entity_poly.type
_entity_poly.pdbx_seq_one_letter_code
_entity_poly.pdbx_strand_id
1 'polypeptide(L)'
;MRIGTPKELFEGEARVAMTPDSAVQLQKLGYECVIEAGAGAAARFFDADYKAVGVEVVKTGAALYKTADVVAKVRPPEDAEIRRLKKGQTLISFFYPGQNEKLMDAANKKGANVIAMDMVPRISRAQKMDALSS
;
A
#
# COMPACT_ATOMS: atom_id res chain seq x y z
N MET A 1 -5.02 14.50 -2.63
CA MET A 1 -5.06 13.03 -2.80
C MET A 1 -4.32 12.41 -1.65
N ARG A 2 -4.84 11.31 -1.09
CA ARG A 2 -4.34 10.70 0.14
C ARG A 2 -3.81 9.29 -0.11
N ILE A 3 -2.57 9.05 0.27
CA ILE A 3 -1.85 7.78 0.11
C ILE A 3 -1.82 7.07 1.45
N GLY A 4 -2.33 5.84 1.47
CA GLY A 4 -2.51 5.03 2.67
C GLY A 4 -1.72 3.73 2.66
N THR A 5 -1.11 3.38 3.80
CA THR A 5 -0.49 2.06 3.99
C THR A 5 -1.13 1.33 5.18
N PRO A 6 -1.87 0.21 4.94
CA PRO A 6 -2.41 -0.61 6.01
C PRO A 6 -1.30 -1.49 6.62
N LYS A 7 -1.60 -2.09 7.77
CA LYS A 7 -0.76 -3.13 8.37
C LYS A 7 -0.84 -4.39 7.51
N GLU A 8 0.30 -5.03 7.27
CA GLU A 8 0.33 -6.34 6.62
C GLU A 8 -0.27 -7.41 7.54
N LEU A 9 -1.15 -8.24 6.97
CA LEU A 9 -1.89 -9.28 7.70
C LEU A 9 -1.21 -10.65 7.64
N PHE A 10 -0.40 -10.88 6.61
CA PHE A 10 0.30 -12.14 6.39
C PHE A 10 1.30 -12.41 7.52
N GLU A 11 1.23 -13.60 8.10
CA GLU A 11 2.11 -14.01 9.18
C GLU A 11 3.59 -13.97 8.76
N GLY A 12 4.42 -13.33 9.58
CA GLY A 12 5.85 -13.18 9.31
C GLY A 12 6.22 -12.09 8.30
N GLU A 13 5.26 -11.36 7.71
CA GLU A 13 5.58 -10.18 6.91
C GLU A 13 5.98 -9.02 7.84
N ALA A 14 7.25 -8.65 7.81
CA ALA A 14 7.81 -7.61 8.65
C ALA A 14 7.97 -6.27 7.92
N ARG A 15 7.79 -6.22 6.59
CA ARG A 15 7.95 -4.99 5.80
C ARG A 15 6.70 -4.11 5.89
N VAL A 16 6.89 -2.84 5.54
CA VAL A 16 5.82 -1.84 5.42
C VAL A 16 5.98 -1.09 4.10
N ALA A 17 4.89 -0.77 3.42
CA ALA A 17 4.94 -0.19 2.06
C ALA A 17 5.33 1.30 2.03
N MET A 18 5.19 2.01 3.15
CA MET A 18 5.56 3.41 3.31
C MET A 18 6.34 3.56 4.61
N THR A 19 7.58 4.05 4.51
CA THR A 19 8.42 4.40 5.67
C THR A 19 8.22 5.88 6.02
N PRO A 20 8.65 6.34 7.20
CA PRO A 20 8.61 7.77 7.52
C PRO A 20 9.37 8.64 6.50
N ASP A 21 10.50 8.15 5.98
CA ASP A 21 11.27 8.87 4.96
C ASP A 21 10.52 8.95 3.62
N SER A 22 9.96 7.83 3.14
CA SER A 22 9.20 7.86 1.88
C SER A 22 7.92 8.69 2.02
N ALA A 23 7.29 8.73 3.20
CA ALA A 23 6.16 9.62 3.47
C ALA A 23 6.55 11.11 3.33
N VAL A 24 7.72 11.53 3.84
CA VAL A 24 8.24 12.90 3.64
C VAL A 24 8.42 13.21 2.16
N GLN A 25 8.91 12.26 1.37
CA GLN A 25 9.07 12.44 -0.07
C GLN A 25 7.71 12.60 -0.78
N LEU A 26 6.70 11.81 -0.39
CA LEU A 26 5.33 11.93 -0.93
C LEU A 26 4.68 13.26 -0.54
N GLN A 27 4.85 13.71 0.71
CA GLN A 27 4.35 15.00 1.17
C GLN A 27 4.98 16.18 0.41
N LYS A 28 6.27 16.10 0.06
CA LYS A 28 6.94 17.11 -0.79
C LYS A 28 6.32 17.23 -2.19
N LEU A 29 5.69 16.15 -2.68
CA LEU A 29 4.94 16.16 -3.94
C LEU A 29 3.50 16.67 -3.78
N GLY A 30 3.07 17.04 -2.56
CA GLY A 30 1.74 17.58 -2.26
C GLY A 30 0.70 16.53 -1.87
N TYR A 31 1.11 15.30 -1.55
CA TYR A 31 0.20 14.24 -1.11
C TYR A 31 0.02 14.22 0.41
N GLU A 32 -1.17 13.86 0.86
CA GLU A 32 -1.41 13.52 2.25
C GLU A 32 -1.07 12.05 2.49
N CYS A 33 -0.42 11.74 3.61
CA CYS A 33 -0.05 10.39 3.97
C CYS A 33 -0.84 9.92 5.19
N VAL A 34 -1.36 8.70 5.13
CA VAL A 34 -2.04 8.03 6.23
C VAL A 34 -1.49 6.63 6.44
N ILE A 35 -1.38 6.19 7.68
CA ILE A 35 -0.91 4.84 8.01
C ILE A 35 -1.80 4.20 9.08
N GLU A 36 -1.99 2.89 8.99
CA GLU A 36 -2.63 2.12 10.05
C GLU A 36 -1.70 2.00 11.27
N ALA A 37 -2.26 2.16 12.47
CA ALA A 37 -1.56 2.01 13.72
C ALA A 37 -0.82 0.66 13.80
N GLY A 38 0.47 0.70 14.11
CA GLY A 38 1.33 -0.46 14.21
C GLY A 38 1.72 -1.11 12.88
N ALA A 39 1.39 -0.52 11.72
CA ALA A 39 1.77 -1.08 10.41
C ALA A 39 3.29 -1.19 10.23
N GLY A 40 4.05 -0.21 10.74
CA GLY A 40 5.51 -0.19 10.64
C GLY A 40 6.24 -0.92 11.77
N ALA A 41 5.54 -1.43 12.79
CA ALA A 41 6.19 -1.87 14.03
C ALA A 41 7.19 -3.01 13.82
N ALA A 42 6.84 -3.99 12.98
CA ALA A 42 7.74 -5.10 12.63
C ALA A 42 8.97 -4.65 11.82
N ALA A 43 8.84 -3.55 11.07
CA ALA A 43 9.93 -2.89 10.34
C ALA A 43 10.73 -1.91 11.22
N ARG A 44 10.44 -1.84 12.53
CA ARG A 44 11.04 -0.88 13.48
C ARG A 44 10.72 0.59 13.20
N PHE A 45 9.58 0.86 12.58
CA PHE A 45 8.99 2.21 12.48
C PHE A 45 7.74 2.27 13.36
N PHE A 46 7.80 3.02 14.44
CA PHE A 46 6.69 3.16 15.39
C PHE A 46 5.74 4.28 14.97
N ASP A 47 4.51 4.24 15.47
CA ASP A 47 3.49 5.27 15.18
C ASP A 47 3.96 6.69 15.52
N ALA A 48 4.86 6.83 16.50
CA ALA A 48 5.47 8.11 16.85
C ALA A 48 6.36 8.67 15.72
N ASP A 49 7.09 7.81 15.01
CA ASP A 49 7.97 8.21 13.90
C ASP A 49 7.14 8.78 12.75
N TYR A 50 6.01 8.15 12.43
CA TYR A 50 5.06 8.64 11.42
C TYR A 50 4.42 9.98 11.83
N LYS A 51 3.98 10.10 13.08
CA LYS A 51 3.41 11.36 13.60
C LYS A 51 4.44 12.50 13.56
N ALA A 52 5.70 12.21 13.88
CA ALA A 52 6.77 13.21 13.87
C ALA A 52 7.01 13.83 12.48
N VAL A 53 6.71 13.08 11.41
CA VAL A 53 6.77 13.57 10.02
C VAL A 53 5.40 13.96 9.46
N GLY A 54 4.39 14.16 10.31
CA GLY A 54 3.07 14.64 9.90
C GLY A 54 2.20 13.64 9.15
N VAL A 55 2.49 12.34 9.25
CA VAL A 55 1.61 11.27 8.73
C VAL A 55 0.48 11.05 9.71
N GLU A 56 -0.76 10.99 9.20
CA GLU A 56 -1.92 10.66 10.04
C GLU A 56 -1.92 9.17 10.38
N VAL A 57 -1.98 8.84 11.67
CA VAL A 57 -2.07 7.44 12.14
C VAL A 57 -3.53 7.11 12.48
N VAL A 58 -4.14 6.20 11.72
CA VAL A 58 -5.52 5.75 11.93
C VAL A 58 -5.57 4.40 12.64
N LYS A 59 -6.61 4.18 13.46
CA LYS A 59 -6.67 3.01 14.36
C LYS A 59 -6.86 1.66 13.66
N THR A 60 -7.45 1.64 12.46
CA THR A 60 -7.82 0.39 11.78
C THR A 60 -7.62 0.48 10.28
N GLY A 61 -7.34 -0.66 9.64
CA GLY A 61 -7.33 -0.76 8.19
C GLY A 61 -8.66 -0.31 7.56
N ALA A 62 -9.81 -0.62 8.18
CA ALA A 62 -11.10 -0.16 7.66
C ALA A 62 -11.20 1.37 7.56
N ALA A 63 -10.69 2.10 8.56
CA ALA A 63 -10.62 3.57 8.52
C ALA A 63 -9.65 4.05 7.42
N LEU A 64 -8.49 3.39 7.28
CA LEU A 64 -7.50 3.71 6.26
C LEU A 64 -8.05 3.55 4.84
N TYR A 65 -8.63 2.38 4.54
CA TYR A 65 -9.23 2.12 3.24
C TYR A 65 -10.34 3.12 2.95
N LYS A 66 -11.11 3.57 3.95
CA LYS A 66 -12.17 4.58 3.79
C LYS A 66 -11.64 5.98 3.44
N THR A 67 -10.49 6.39 3.94
CA THR A 67 -9.95 7.76 3.74
C THR A 67 -8.90 7.86 2.64
N ALA A 68 -8.21 6.78 2.28
CA ALA A 68 -7.19 6.79 1.24
C ALA A 68 -7.79 6.76 -0.18
N ASP A 69 -7.13 7.45 -1.12
CA ASP A 69 -7.38 7.38 -2.56
C ASP A 69 -6.46 6.34 -3.23
N VAL A 70 -5.22 6.26 -2.74
CA VAL A 70 -4.22 5.27 -3.14
C VAL A 70 -3.87 4.43 -1.92
N VAL A 71 -3.90 3.11 -2.05
CA VAL A 71 -3.47 2.17 -1.01
C VAL A 71 -2.20 1.47 -1.48
N ALA A 72 -1.11 1.65 -0.74
CA ALA A 72 0.16 0.98 -0.98
C ALA A 72 0.33 -0.18 0.02
N LYS A 73 0.56 -1.38 -0.49
CA LYS A 73 0.82 -2.61 0.28
C LYS A 73 2.06 -3.32 -0.26
N VAL A 74 2.62 -4.19 0.57
CA VAL A 74 3.74 -5.04 0.17
C VAL A 74 3.20 -6.26 -0.57
N ARG A 75 2.41 -7.09 0.12
CA ARG A 75 1.88 -8.35 -0.42
C ARG A 75 0.58 -8.14 -1.18
N PRO A 76 0.14 -9.14 -1.97
CA PRO A 76 -1.22 -9.16 -2.49
C PRO A 76 -2.23 -8.97 -1.36
N PRO A 77 -3.29 -8.17 -1.57
CA PRO A 77 -4.30 -7.97 -0.54
C PRO A 77 -5.02 -9.29 -0.25
N GLU A 78 -5.40 -9.49 1.01
CA GLU A 78 -6.28 -10.60 1.37
C GLU A 78 -7.74 -10.33 0.95
N ASP A 79 -8.57 -11.38 0.95
CA ASP A 79 -9.99 -11.27 0.60
C ASP A 79 -10.73 -10.21 1.43
N ALA A 80 -10.41 -10.09 2.71
CA ALA A 80 -10.99 -9.10 3.60
C ALA A 80 -10.57 -7.67 3.24
N GLU A 81 -9.37 -7.48 2.69
CA GLU A 81 -8.82 -6.20 2.29
C GLU A 81 -9.36 -5.76 0.92
N ILE A 82 -9.44 -6.68 -0.06
CA ILE A 82 -10.09 -6.43 -1.36
C ILE A 82 -11.53 -5.97 -1.17
N ARG A 83 -12.27 -6.56 -0.21
CA ARG A 83 -13.65 -6.16 0.09
C ARG A 83 -13.76 -4.71 0.57
N ARG A 84 -12.70 -4.11 1.10
CA ARG A 84 -12.65 -2.72 1.57
C ARG A 84 -12.31 -1.72 0.47
N LEU A 85 -11.82 -2.19 -0.69
CA LEU A 85 -11.56 -1.32 -1.82
C LEU A 85 -12.83 -0.62 -2.29
N LYS A 86 -12.68 0.65 -2.66
CA LYS A 86 -13.73 1.49 -3.25
C LYS A 86 -13.55 1.61 -4.76
N LYS A 87 -14.65 1.91 -5.45
CA LYS A 87 -14.62 2.25 -6.88
C LYS A 87 -13.70 3.45 -7.13
N GLY A 88 -12.81 3.33 -8.11
CA GLY A 88 -11.83 4.35 -8.48
C GLY A 88 -10.60 4.44 -7.56
N GLN A 89 -10.55 3.68 -6.46
CA GLN A 89 -9.40 3.63 -5.57
C GLN A 89 -8.25 2.87 -6.24
N THR A 90 -7.02 3.35 -6.09
CA THR A 90 -5.83 2.69 -6.66
C THR A 90 -5.14 1.84 -5.61
N LEU A 91 -4.91 0.57 -5.90
CA LEU A 91 -4.08 -0.34 -5.13
C LEU A 91 -2.72 -0.50 -5.82
N ILE A 92 -1.63 -0.33 -5.05
CA ILE A 92 -0.26 -0.61 -5.48
C ILE A 92 0.29 -1.69 -4.55
N SER A 93 0.62 -2.86 -5.08
CA SER A 93 1.21 -3.97 -4.32
C SER A 93 1.86 -4.98 -5.25
N PHE A 94 2.58 -5.96 -4.69
CA PHE A 94 2.68 -7.24 -5.40
C PHE A 94 1.28 -7.80 -5.58
N PHE A 95 1.00 -8.40 -6.74
CA PHE A 95 -0.33 -8.90 -7.07
C PHE A 95 -0.27 -10.29 -7.72
N TYR A 96 0.79 -10.57 -8.47
CA TYR A 96 0.95 -11.84 -9.21
C TYR A 96 -0.28 -12.17 -10.07
N PRO A 97 -0.68 -11.31 -11.03
CA PRO A 97 -1.92 -11.45 -11.79
C PRO A 97 -2.08 -12.80 -12.49
N GLY A 98 -0.98 -13.36 -13.00
CA GLY A 98 -0.99 -14.66 -13.68
C GLY A 98 -1.31 -15.85 -12.76
N GLN A 99 -1.18 -15.69 -11.44
CA GLN A 99 -1.47 -16.73 -10.44
C GLN A 99 -2.76 -16.46 -9.65
N ASN A 100 -3.32 -15.24 -9.73
CA ASN A 100 -4.40 -14.78 -8.85
C ASN A 100 -5.63 -14.25 -9.61
N GLU A 101 -6.16 -15.06 -10.53
CA GLU A 101 -7.34 -14.69 -11.34
C GLU A 101 -8.55 -14.30 -10.48
N LYS A 102 -8.86 -15.08 -9.44
CA LYS A 102 -9.96 -14.78 -8.50
C LYS A 102 -9.80 -13.42 -7.81
N LEU A 103 -8.55 -13.06 -7.48
CA LEU A 103 -8.25 -11.78 -6.85
C LEU A 103 -8.41 -10.62 -7.83
N MET A 104 -7.97 -10.81 -9.08
CA MET A 104 -8.21 -9.84 -10.16
C MET A 104 -9.70 -9.61 -10.38
N ASP A 105 -10.49 -10.68 -10.46
CA ASP A 105 -11.94 -10.58 -10.61
C ASP A 105 -12.60 -9.83 -9.45
N ALA A 106 -12.14 -10.08 -8.22
CA ALA A 106 -12.64 -9.41 -7.04
C ALA A 106 -12.30 -7.90 -7.04
N ALA A 107 -11.07 -7.54 -7.42
CA ALA A 107 -10.65 -6.14 -7.58
C ALA A 107 -11.43 -5.44 -8.72
N ASN A 108 -11.64 -6.13 -9.85
CA ASN A 108 -12.41 -5.63 -10.98
C ASN A 108 -13.89 -5.40 -10.60
N LYS A 109 -14.51 -6.33 -9.87
CA LYS A 109 -15.88 -6.17 -9.34
C LYS A 109 -16.03 -4.96 -8.42
N LYS A 110 -14.97 -4.57 -7.71
CA LYS A 110 -14.93 -3.33 -6.90
C LYS A 110 -14.77 -2.06 -7.75
N GLY A 111 -14.35 -2.19 -9.01
CA GLY A 111 -14.00 -1.08 -9.88
C GLY A 111 -12.77 -0.32 -9.37
N ALA A 112 -11.85 -1.01 -8.71
CA ALA A 112 -10.58 -0.46 -8.25
C ALA A 112 -9.53 -0.51 -9.37
N ASN A 113 -8.59 0.43 -9.35
CA ASN A 113 -7.41 0.39 -10.21
C ASN A 113 -6.31 -0.41 -9.50
N VAL A 114 -5.60 -1.30 -10.20
CA VAL A 114 -4.52 -2.10 -9.63
C VAL A 114 -3.24 -1.87 -10.41
N ILE A 115 -2.16 -1.52 -9.70
CA ILE A 115 -0.79 -1.46 -10.23
C ILE A 115 0.00 -2.60 -9.57
N ALA A 116 0.27 -3.64 -10.34
CA ALA A 116 1.02 -4.82 -9.88
C ALA A 116 2.53 -4.57 -9.99
N MET A 117 3.22 -4.52 -8.85
CA MET A 117 4.67 -4.26 -8.78
C MET A 117 5.52 -5.38 -9.38
N ASP A 118 5.03 -6.61 -9.38
CA ASP A 118 5.66 -7.75 -10.08
C ASP A 118 5.59 -7.65 -11.61
N MET A 119 4.73 -6.78 -12.15
CA MET A 119 4.55 -6.59 -13.59
C MET A 119 5.30 -5.35 -14.13
N VAL A 120 6.15 -4.71 -13.32
CA VAL A 120 6.99 -3.59 -13.78
C VAL A 120 7.93 -4.10 -14.89
N PRO A 121 7.91 -3.50 -16.10
CA PRO A 121 8.77 -3.94 -17.19
C PRO A 121 10.25 -3.77 -16.85
N ARG A 122 11.05 -4.80 -17.11
CA ARG A 122 12.51 -4.79 -16.87
C ARG A 122 13.26 -4.06 -17.99
N ILE A 123 13.11 -2.74 -18.01
CA ILE A 123 13.74 -1.83 -18.96
C ILE A 123 14.43 -0.69 -18.22
N SER A 124 15.46 -0.08 -18.82
CA SER A 124 16.34 0.91 -18.16
C SER A 124 15.58 2.07 -17.48
N ARG A 125 14.51 2.57 -18.09
CA ARG A 125 13.71 3.68 -17.53
C ARG A 125 12.92 3.31 -16.27
N ALA A 126 12.65 2.02 -16.06
CA ALA A 126 11.83 1.51 -14.97
C ALA A 126 12.65 0.85 -13.86
N GLN A 127 13.99 0.81 -13.98
CA GLN A 127 14.87 0.12 -13.03
C GLN A 127 14.71 0.62 -11.58
N LYS A 128 14.47 1.92 -11.38
CA LYS A 128 14.22 2.50 -10.05
C LYS A 128 12.90 2.07 -9.41
N MET A 129 12.01 1.46 -10.19
CA MET A 129 10.68 0.99 -9.77
C MET A 129 10.62 -0.54 -9.65
N ASP A 130 11.71 -1.25 -9.98
CA ASP A 130 11.74 -2.72 -9.97
C ASP A 130 11.87 -3.26 -8.54
N ALA A 131 10.72 -3.58 -7.94
CA ALA A 131 10.64 -4.15 -6.60
C ALA A 131 11.13 -5.61 -6.50
N LEU A 132 11.39 -6.29 -7.62
CA LEU A 132 11.95 -7.65 -7.61
C LEU A 132 13.49 -7.65 -7.56
N SER A 133 14.11 -6.50 -7.81
CA SER A 133 15.57 -6.33 -7.86
C SER A 133 16.13 -5.54 -6.67
N SER A 134 15.30 -5.23 -5.68
CA SER A 134 15.63 -4.39 -4.50
C SER A 134 16.28 -5.14 -3.36
#